data_AF-A0A839W326-F1
#
_entry.id   AF-A0A839W326-F1
#
_cell.length_a   1.000
_cell.length_b   1.000
_cell.length_c   1.000
_cell.angle_alpha   90.00
_cell.angle_beta   90.00
_cell.angle_gamma   90.00
#
_symmetry.space_group_name_H-M   'P 1'
#
loop_
_entity.id
_entity.type
_entity.pdbx_description
1 polymer ?
#
loop_
_entity_poly.entity_id
_entity_poly.type
_entity_poly.pdbx_seq_one_letter_code
_entity_poly.pdbx_strand_id
1 'polypeptide(L)'
;MLDRKPLFVPLATSPYRWFESGTKTWELRRVGGQFQPKHLPAGRAATLSRGYSTPDRMRATVGRHVVGDHILDVLQAAGWKSVIPNATGPEEAIHLARQILGDKPGPFIGIEFKVSTCRGSADDLSA
;
A
#
# COMPACT_ATOMS: atom_id res chain seq x y z
N MET A 1 16.32 -18.93 -3.83
CA MET A 1 15.19 -18.00 -3.60
C MET A 1 14.31 -18.07 -4.83
N LEU A 2 13.03 -18.42 -4.71
CA LEU A 2 12.16 -18.58 -5.89
C LEU A 2 12.07 -17.25 -6.66
N ASP A 3 12.43 -17.28 -7.93
CA ASP A 3 12.27 -16.24 -8.97
C ASP A 3 10.79 -15.81 -9.15
N ARG A 4 10.21 -15.23 -8.10
CA ARG A 4 8.85 -14.71 -8.14
C ARG A 4 8.90 -13.32 -8.75
N LYS A 5 8.23 -13.14 -9.89
CA LYS A 5 8.02 -11.82 -10.50
C LYS A 5 7.57 -10.81 -9.44
N PRO A 6 8.14 -9.60 -9.41
CA PRO A 6 7.72 -8.56 -8.48
C PRO A 6 6.21 -8.34 -8.54
N LEU A 7 5.59 -8.11 -7.38
CA LEU A 7 4.17 -7.76 -7.31
C LEU A 7 3.98 -6.38 -7.94
N PHE A 8 3.16 -6.27 -8.98
CA PHE A 8 2.85 -4.98 -9.58
C PHE A 8 1.60 -4.38 -8.93
N VAL A 9 1.72 -3.20 -8.33
CA VAL A 9 0.65 -2.54 -7.57
C VAL A 9 0.29 -1.21 -8.24
N PRO A 10 -0.79 -1.17 -9.04
CA PRO A 10 -1.25 0.04 -9.68
C PRO A 10 -2.03 0.90 -8.68
N LEU A 11 -1.57 2.12 -8.45
CA LEU A 11 -2.12 3.10 -7.52
C LEU A 11 -2.72 4.27 -8.28
N ALA A 12 -3.78 4.87 -7.73
CA ALA A 12 -4.21 6.19 -8.13
C ALA A 12 -3.15 7.25 -7.74
N THR A 13 -3.27 8.46 -8.31
CA THR A 13 -2.29 9.54 -8.10
C THR A 13 -2.08 9.87 -6.62
N SER A 14 -3.13 10.11 -5.83
CA SER A 14 -2.98 10.51 -4.43
C SER A 14 -2.33 9.40 -3.57
N PRO A 15 -2.80 8.12 -3.62
CA PRO A 15 -2.12 7.03 -2.93
C PRO A 15 -0.65 6.86 -3.33
N TYR A 16 -0.32 7.00 -4.62
CA TYR A 16 1.06 6.95 -5.08
C TYR A 16 1.91 8.04 -4.42
N ARG A 17 1.44 9.29 -4.43
CA ARG A 17 2.16 10.42 -3.82
C ARG A 17 2.30 10.25 -2.30
N TRP A 18 1.33 9.65 -1.62
CA TRP A 18 1.44 9.37 -0.18
C TRP A 18 2.49 8.30 0.16
N PHE A 19 2.64 7.28 -0.69
CA PHE A 19 3.74 6.32 -0.55
C PHE A 19 5.10 6.99 -0.84
N GLU A 20 5.14 7.85 -1.86
CA GLU A 20 6.35 8.59 -2.24
C GLU A 20 6.82 9.54 -1.13
N SER A 21 5.90 10.22 -0.44
CA SER A 21 6.22 11.08 0.70
C SER A 21 6.44 10.32 2.01
N GLY A 22 6.20 9.01 2.04
CA GLY A 22 6.28 8.19 3.26
C GLY A 22 5.14 8.40 4.25
N THR A 23 4.09 9.15 3.91
CA THR A 23 2.93 9.36 4.79
C THR A 23 1.98 8.16 4.79
N LYS A 24 2.02 7.33 3.75
CA LYS A 24 1.30 6.05 3.65
C LYS A 24 2.29 4.90 3.57
N THR A 25 1.99 3.84 4.32
CA THR A 25 2.78 2.59 4.31
C THR A 25 1.90 1.37 4.06
N TRP A 26 0.58 1.50 4.11
CA TRP A 26 -0.36 0.41 3.91
C TRP A 26 -1.29 0.65 2.73
N GLU A 27 -1.49 -0.38 1.91
CA GLU A 27 -2.47 -0.37 0.83
C GLU A 27 -3.66 -1.26 1.16
N LEU A 28 -4.87 -0.71 1.00
CA LEU A 28 -6.13 -1.43 1.23
C LEU A 28 -6.71 -1.89 -0.12
N ARG A 29 -7.07 -3.16 -0.23
CA ARG A 29 -7.70 -3.76 -1.41
C ARG A 29 -8.80 -4.74 -1.01
N ARG A 30 -9.65 -5.09 -1.97
CA ARG A 30 -10.44 -6.32 -1.89
C ARG A 30 -9.51 -7.52 -2.11
N VAL A 31 -9.79 -8.62 -1.41
CA VAL A 31 -9.10 -9.89 -1.67
C VAL A 31 -9.52 -10.41 -3.04
N GLY A 32 -8.53 -10.72 -3.88
CA GLY A 32 -8.77 -11.23 -5.23
C GLY A 32 -7.53 -11.15 -6.12
N GLY A 33 -7.46 -12.00 -7.14
CA GLY A 33 -6.36 -12.02 -8.10
C GLY A 33 -4.98 -12.13 -7.42
N GLN A 34 -4.10 -11.17 -7.67
CA GLN A 34 -2.77 -11.11 -7.04
C GLN A 34 -2.79 -10.63 -5.58
N PHE A 35 -3.88 -10.03 -5.11
CA PHE A 35 -4.06 -9.57 -3.72
C PHE A 35 -4.73 -10.65 -2.87
N GLN A 36 -4.12 -11.84 -2.87
CA GLN A 36 -4.50 -12.94 -1.98
C GLN A 36 -3.36 -13.20 -0.99
N PRO A 37 -3.63 -13.56 0.27
CA PRO A 37 -2.59 -13.83 1.28
C PRO A 37 -1.45 -14.73 0.78
N LYS A 38 -1.79 -15.83 0.10
CA LYS A 38 -0.82 -16.78 -0.49
C LYS A 38 0.14 -16.16 -1.53
N HIS A 39 -0.25 -15.05 -2.15
CA HIS A 39 0.55 -14.31 -3.12
C HIS A 39 1.36 -13.18 -2.47
N LEU A 40 1.19 -12.91 -1.18
CA LEU A 40 1.79 -11.77 -0.49
C LEU A 40 2.71 -12.22 0.66
N PRO A 41 3.69 -13.12 0.40
CA PRO A 41 4.66 -13.45 1.43
C PRO A 41 5.52 -12.22 1.76
N ALA A 42 5.81 -12.04 3.04
CA ALA A 42 6.73 -11.00 3.50
C ALA A 42 8.09 -11.15 2.80
N GLY A 43 8.72 -10.05 2.47
CA GLY A 43 9.99 -10.02 1.72
C GLY A 43 9.83 -10.11 0.20
N ARG A 44 8.63 -10.32 -0.34
CA ARG A 44 8.40 -10.29 -1.79
C ARG A 44 8.67 -8.91 -2.36
N ALA A 45 9.47 -8.83 -3.42
CA ALA A 45 9.67 -7.60 -4.18
C ALA A 45 8.35 -7.09 -4.78
N ALA A 46 8.15 -5.78 -4.77
CA ALA A 46 6.97 -5.11 -5.32
C ALA A 46 7.36 -3.83 -6.07
N THR A 47 6.52 -3.47 -7.03
CA THR A 47 6.60 -2.22 -7.78
C THR A 47 5.30 -1.46 -7.58
N LEU A 48 5.36 -0.33 -6.89
CA LEU A 48 4.23 0.59 -6.76
C LEU A 48 4.23 1.55 -7.95
N SER A 49 3.09 1.72 -8.59
CA SER A 49 2.98 2.36 -9.90
C SER A 49 1.87 3.40 -9.93
N ARG A 50 2.10 4.61 -10.45
CA ARG A 50 1.04 5.61 -10.64
C ARG A 50 0.18 5.30 -11.86
N GLY A 51 -0.69 4.31 -11.75
CA GLY A 51 -1.50 3.78 -12.86
C GLY A 51 -0.65 3.08 -13.94
N TYR A 52 -1.32 2.48 -14.92
CA TYR A 52 -0.67 1.59 -15.89
C TYR A 52 0.21 2.32 -16.92
N SER A 53 -0.13 3.56 -17.28
CA SER A 53 0.43 4.24 -18.46
C SER A 53 1.57 5.20 -18.17
N THR A 54 1.92 5.43 -16.90
CA THR A 54 2.99 6.37 -16.51
C THR A 54 4.32 5.63 -16.32
N PRO A 55 5.48 6.29 -16.44
CA PRO A 55 6.77 5.70 -16.04
C PRO A 55 7.01 5.76 -14.52
N ASP A 56 6.12 6.39 -13.75
CA ASP A 56 6.31 6.64 -12.31
C ASP A 56 6.18 5.32 -11.52
N ARG A 57 7.32 4.82 -11.03
CA ARG A 57 7.43 3.54 -10.34
C ARG A 57 8.35 3.66 -9.12
N MET A 58 7.86 3.17 -7.98
CA MET A 58 8.66 2.99 -6.77
C MET A 58 8.92 1.50 -6.54
N ARG A 59 10.16 1.18 -6.13
CA ARG A 59 10.50 -0.16 -5.63
C ARG A 59 10.05 -0.27 -4.17
N ALA A 60 9.44 -1.39 -3.83
CA ALA A 60 9.03 -1.68 -2.47
C ALA A 60 9.20 -3.17 -2.15
N THR A 61 9.07 -3.50 -0.88
CA THR A 61 8.99 -4.87 -0.40
C THR A 61 7.70 -5.08 0.35
N VAL A 62 7.02 -6.21 0.11
CA VAL A 62 5.86 -6.64 0.88
C VAL A 62 6.28 -6.88 2.33
N GLY A 63 5.64 -6.17 3.26
CA GLY A 63 5.78 -6.36 4.70
C GLY A 63 4.79 -7.41 5.20
N ARG A 64 4.09 -7.08 6.28
CA ARG A 64 2.96 -7.89 6.77
C ARG A 64 1.66 -7.58 6.01
N HIS A 65 0.67 -8.45 6.14
CA HIS A 65 -0.67 -8.20 5.65
C HIS A 65 -1.71 -8.59 6.71
N VAL A 66 -2.89 -7.98 6.64
CA VAL A 66 -4.04 -8.27 7.51
C VAL A 66 -5.28 -8.46 6.63
N VAL A 67 -6.14 -9.39 7.00
CA VAL A 67 -7.41 -9.66 6.29
C VAL A 67 -8.56 -9.43 7.26
N GLY A 68 -9.65 -8.85 6.77
CA GLY A 68 -10.87 -8.66 7.54
C GLY A 68 -12.09 -8.72 6.63
N ASP A 69 -13.25 -9.01 7.21
CA ASP A 69 -14.52 -9.08 6.47
C ASP A 69 -15.11 -7.68 6.24
N HIS A 70 -14.64 -6.70 7.02
CA HIS A 70 -14.98 -5.29 6.90
C HIS A 70 -13.73 -4.42 6.73
N ILE A 71 -13.92 -3.27 6.06
CA ILE A 71 -12.88 -2.24 5.92
C ILE A 71 -12.37 -1.80 7.30
N LEU A 72 -13.27 -1.68 8.27
CA LEU A 72 -12.94 -1.25 9.64
C LEU A 72 -11.88 -2.16 10.27
N ASP A 73 -12.04 -3.49 10.14
CA ASP A 73 -11.12 -4.48 10.72
C ASP A 73 -9.69 -4.25 10.22
N VAL A 74 -9.55 -4.02 8.92
CA VAL A 74 -8.25 -3.76 8.29
C VAL A 74 -7.69 -2.40 8.72
N LEU A 75 -8.51 -1.35 8.75
CA LEU A 75 -8.08 -0.01 9.15
C LEU A 75 -7.64 0.04 10.62
N GLN A 76 -8.32 -0.70 11.51
CA GLN A 76 -7.93 -0.81 12.92
C GLN A 76 -6.59 -1.54 13.06
N ALA A 77 -6.42 -2.67 12.39
CA ALA A 77 -5.19 -3.46 12.48
C ALA A 77 -3.98 -2.80 11.81
N ALA A 78 -4.18 -2.11 10.69
CA ALA A 78 -3.11 -1.42 9.94
C ALA A 78 -2.78 -0.02 10.49
N GLY A 79 -3.70 0.59 11.23
CA GLY A 79 -3.65 2.01 11.60
C GLY A 79 -4.16 2.87 10.45
N TRP A 80 -5.39 3.40 10.60
CA TRP A 80 -6.11 4.13 9.54
C TRP A 80 -5.29 5.26 8.91
N LYS A 81 -4.49 5.99 9.71
CA LYS A 81 -3.67 7.12 9.24
C LYS A 81 -2.55 6.68 8.29
N SER A 82 -2.04 5.46 8.45
CA SER A 82 -1.03 4.87 7.56
C SER A 82 -1.63 4.28 6.29
N VAL A 83 -2.96 4.19 6.20
CA VAL A 83 -3.71 3.75 5.02
C VAL A 83 -4.25 4.96 4.25
N ILE A 84 -4.87 5.92 4.94
CA ILE A 84 -5.51 7.11 4.36
C ILE A 84 -5.05 8.33 5.17
N PRO A 85 -3.89 8.92 4.83
CA PRO A 85 -3.27 9.97 5.64
C PRO A 85 -4.06 11.28 5.70
N ASN A 86 -4.89 11.54 4.67
CA ASN A 86 -5.67 12.76 4.56
C ASN A 86 -6.98 12.74 5.38
N ALA A 87 -7.35 11.59 5.96
CA ALA A 87 -8.52 11.53 6.83
C ALA A 87 -8.24 12.26 8.14
N THR A 88 -9.23 12.99 8.65
CA THR A 88 -9.18 13.66 9.95
C THR A 88 -9.44 12.71 11.12
N GLY A 89 -10.03 11.55 10.85
CA GLY A 89 -10.31 10.50 11.83
C GLY A 89 -10.70 9.16 11.21
N PRO A 90 -10.95 8.14 12.06
CA PRO A 90 -11.27 6.78 11.59
C PRO A 90 -12.57 6.70 10.79
N GLU A 91 -13.61 7.44 11.19
CA GLU A 91 -14.90 7.47 10.46
C GLU A 91 -14.74 8.00 9.03
N GLU A 92 -14.00 9.09 8.86
CA GLU A 92 -13.70 9.65 7.54
C GLU A 92 -12.83 8.70 6.70
N ALA A 93 -11.87 8.01 7.32
CA ALA A 93 -11.07 7.00 6.64
C ALA A 93 -11.94 5.85 6.10
N ILE A 94 -12.92 5.38 6.87
CA ILE A 94 -13.88 4.36 6.42
C ILE A 94 -14.72 4.90 5.25
N HIS A 95 -15.21 6.13 5.36
CA HIS A 95 -15.99 6.78 4.30
C HIS A 95 -15.20 6.86 2.98
N LEU A 96 -13.96 7.37 3.03
CA LEU A 96 -13.07 7.48 1.86
C LEU A 96 -12.72 6.10 1.29
N ALA A 97 -12.48 5.09 2.15
CA ALA A 97 -12.22 3.73 1.70
C ALA A 97 -13.42 3.11 0.96
N ARG A 98 -14.65 3.34 1.45
CA ARG A 98 -15.89 2.88 0.81
C ARG A 98 -16.12 3.53 -0.55
N GLN A 99 -15.78 4.81 -0.71
CA GLN A 99 -15.87 5.48 -2.01
C GLN A 99 -14.98 4.84 -3.07
N ILE A 100 -13.83 4.28 -2.66
CA ILE A 100 -12.86 3.66 -3.57
C ILE A 100 -13.18 2.18 -3.82
N LEU A 101 -13.51 1.42 -2.76
CA LEU A 101 -13.65 -0.04 -2.82
C LEU A 101 -15.12 -0.51 -2.92
N GLY A 102 -16.07 0.41 -2.81
CA GLY A 102 -17.49 0.13 -2.70
C GLY A 102 -17.89 -0.40 -1.33
N ASP A 103 -19.18 -0.36 -1.04
CA ASP A 103 -19.75 -0.72 0.27
C ASP A 103 -20.13 -2.20 0.42
N LYS A 104 -19.91 -3.01 -0.62
CA LYS A 104 -20.25 -4.43 -0.56
C LYS A 104 -19.39 -5.14 0.49
N PRO A 105 -19.98 -5.97 1.37
CA PRO A 105 -19.20 -6.80 2.28
C PRO A 105 -18.33 -7.77 1.48
N GLY A 106 -17.26 -8.23 2.11
CA GLY A 106 -16.37 -9.22 1.52
C GLY A 106 -14.95 -9.03 2.02
N PRO A 107 -14.09 -10.01 1.80
CA PRO A 107 -12.76 -9.98 2.38
C PRO A 107 -11.95 -8.81 1.81
N PHE A 108 -11.47 -7.97 2.71
CA PHE A 108 -10.53 -6.89 2.45
C PHE A 108 -9.14 -7.31 2.95
N ILE A 109 -8.12 -6.75 2.34
CA ILE A 109 -6.73 -6.98 2.71
C ILE A 109 -5.97 -5.66 2.80
N GLY A 110 -5.30 -5.46 3.93
CA GLY A 110 -4.32 -4.42 4.13
C GLY A 110 -2.93 -4.99 3.93
N ILE A 111 -2.12 -4.36 3.09
CA ILE A 111 -0.76 -4.81 2.75
C ILE A 111 0.21 -3.71 3.12
N GLU A 112 1.15 -4.01 4.01
CA GLU A 112 2.25 -3.12 4.32
C GLU A 112 3.28 -3.14 3.17
N PHE A 113 3.72 -1.97 2.72
CA PHE A 113 4.81 -1.82 1.77
C PHE A 113 5.94 -1.01 2.39
N LYS A 114 7.15 -1.57 2.31
CA LYS A 114 8.39 -0.88 2.66
C LYS A 114 9.00 -0.33 1.39
N VAL A 115 8.78 0.96 1.13
CA VAL A 115 9.33 1.65 -0.05
C VAL A 115 10.85 1.79 0.13
N SER A 116 11.60 1.33 -0.86
CA SER A 116 13.04 1.54 -0.91
C SER A 116 13.30 2.95 -1.43
N THR A 117 13.53 3.90 -0.53
CA THR A 117 14.05 5.21 -0.95
C THR A 117 15.48 5.01 -1.43
N CYS A 118 15.77 5.32 -2.69
CA CYS A 118 17.14 5.67 -3.07
C CYS A 118 17.44 7.02 -2.40
N ARG A 119 17.90 7.01 -1.14
CA ARG A 119 18.63 8.17 -0.63
C ARG A 119 19.91 8.19 -1.45
N GLY A 120 19.99 9.07 -2.44
CA GLY A 120 21.30 9.53 -2.88
C GLY A 120 21.98 10.11 -1.65
N SER A 121 23.10 9.52 -1.26
CA SER A 121 24.04 10.17 -0.35
C SER A 121 24.37 11.54 -0.93
N ALA A 122 23.92 12.58 -0.26
CA ALA A 122 24.37 13.95 -0.44
C ALA A 122 24.47 14.56 0.95
N ASP A 123 25.38 14.03 1.76
CA ASP A 123 25.94 14.68 2.95
C ASP A 123 27.10 13.81 3.46
N ASP A 124 28.27 13.97 2.83
CA ASP A 124 29.60 13.89 3.49
C ASP A 124 30.67 14.30 2.46
N LEU A 125 30.67 15.58 2.10
CA LEU A 125 31.78 16.26 1.44
C LEU A 125 31.63 17.74 1.78
N SER A 126 32.07 18.10 2.97
CA SER A 126 32.39 19.49 3.32
C SER A 126 33.48 19.50 4.39
N ALA A 127 34.68 19.79 3.90
CA ALA A 127 35.86 20.36 4.54
C ALA A 127 36.61 19.52 5.58
#